data_AF-A0A317PYF8-F1
#
_entry.id   AF-A0A317PYF8-F1
#
_cell.length_a   1.000
_cell.length_b   1.000
_cell.length_c   1.000
_cell.angle_alpha   90.00
_cell.angle_beta   90.00
_cell.angle_gamma   90.00
#
_symmetry.space_group_name_H-M   'P 1'
#
loop_
_entity.id
_entity.type
_entity.pdbx_description
1 polymer ?
#
loop_
_entity_poly.entity_id
_entity_poly.type
_entity_poly.pdbx_seq_one_letter_code
_entity_poly.pdbx_strand_id
1 'polypeptide(L)'
;MTLNVEALIRSLGKSYKDLVDSGLITYKSDPKGASGSPTISLDMAKEGVFLAFQREGRVLKEITLSIQHDTLKNWIFPNDLPTPLQKSMSRQWVHENFGEPENSIPPRVIMKQEIGRIERFTVEDFHIPITMQIRYDMADMVVAVTFLPTSELRW
;
A
#
# COMPACT_ATOMS: atom_id res chain seq x y z
N MET A 1 15.13 5.45 9.10
CA MET A 1 15.65 4.73 7.92
C MET A 1 14.92 5.30 6.73
N THR A 2 15.60 5.59 5.62
CA THR A 2 14.91 5.94 4.37
C THR A 2 14.63 4.65 3.62
N LEU A 3 13.36 4.39 3.36
CA LEU A 3 12.90 3.20 2.64
C LEU A 3 12.81 3.51 1.15
N ASN A 4 13.41 2.65 0.32
CA ASN A 4 13.19 2.72 -1.12
C ASN A 4 11.84 2.05 -1.47
N VAL A 5 10.80 2.87 -1.56
CA VAL A 5 9.42 2.40 -1.82
C VAL A 5 9.31 1.73 -3.19
N GLU A 6 9.96 2.27 -4.21
CA GLU A 6 9.91 1.68 -5.56
C GLU A 6 10.53 0.26 -5.57
N ALA A 7 11.72 0.10 -4.98
CA ALA A 7 12.38 -1.19 -4.90
C ALA A 7 11.55 -2.20 -4.07
N LEU A 8 10.83 -1.72 -3.05
CA LEU A 8 9.93 -2.55 -2.27
C LEU A 8 8.73 -3.06 -3.10
N ILE A 9 8.08 -2.18 -3.89
CA ILE A 9 6.99 -2.58 -4.80
C ILE A 9 7.50 -3.58 -5.84
N ARG A 10 8.70 -3.35 -6.39
CA ARG A 10 9.37 -4.30 -7.29
C ARG A 10 9.75 -5.63 -6.63
N SER A 11 9.67 -5.73 -5.31
CA SER A 11 9.92 -6.95 -4.55
C SER A 11 8.65 -7.70 -4.14
N LEU A 12 7.47 -7.29 -4.61
CA LEU A 12 6.25 -8.10 -4.48
C LEU A 12 6.50 -9.51 -5.02
N GLY A 13 6.06 -10.52 -4.28
CA GLY A 13 6.34 -11.94 -4.56
C GLY A 13 7.67 -12.46 -4.01
N LYS A 14 8.54 -11.62 -3.43
CA LYS A 14 9.77 -12.07 -2.74
C LYS A 14 9.51 -12.43 -1.28
N SER A 15 10.37 -13.26 -0.69
CA SER A 15 10.24 -13.64 0.72
C SER A 15 10.73 -12.53 1.65
N TYR A 16 10.23 -12.50 2.89
CA TYR A 16 10.74 -11.60 3.93
C TYR A 16 12.27 -11.72 4.10
N LYS A 17 12.81 -12.93 3.96
CA LYS A 17 14.26 -13.17 4.01
C LYS A 17 15.00 -12.44 2.89
N ASP A 18 14.50 -12.48 1.66
CA ASP A 18 15.11 -11.78 0.53
C ASP A 18 15.10 -10.25 0.74
N LEU A 19 14.03 -9.70 1.33
CA LEU A 19 13.93 -8.28 1.65
C LEU A 19 14.95 -7.83 2.71
N VAL A 20 15.22 -8.69 3.69
CA VAL A 20 16.24 -8.44 4.72
C VAL A 20 17.65 -8.61 4.16
N ASP A 21 17.90 -9.69 3.43
CA ASP A 21 19.22 -10.01 2.86
C ASP A 21 19.65 -8.97 1.81
N SER A 22 18.70 -8.38 1.07
CA SER A 22 18.94 -7.26 0.14
C SER A 22 19.10 -5.89 0.84
N GLY A 23 18.85 -5.82 2.14
CA GLY A 23 18.88 -4.57 2.90
C GLY A 23 17.72 -3.61 2.65
N LEU A 24 16.68 -4.04 1.90
CA LEU A 24 15.48 -3.23 1.65
C LEU A 24 14.71 -2.95 2.94
N ILE A 25 14.74 -3.90 3.89
CA ILE A 25 14.13 -3.75 5.21
C ILE A 25 15.16 -4.13 6.27
N THR A 26 15.41 -3.24 7.24
CA THR A 26 16.35 -3.51 8.35
C THR A 26 15.64 -3.78 9.68
N TYR A 27 14.33 -4.00 9.65
CA TYR A 27 13.54 -4.29 10.85
C TYR A 27 13.93 -5.65 11.43
N LYS A 28 14.31 -5.66 12.72
CA LYS A 28 14.64 -6.88 13.47
C LYS A 28 13.41 -7.68 13.89
N SER A 29 12.23 -7.06 13.84
CA SER A 29 10.97 -7.70 14.19
C SER A 29 10.43 -8.49 13.01
N ASP A 30 10.27 -9.79 13.20
CA ASP A 30 9.58 -10.66 12.26
C ASP A 30 8.12 -10.21 12.03
N PRO A 31 7.55 -10.44 10.84
CA PRO A 31 6.13 -10.25 10.59
C PRO A 31 5.28 -11.11 11.54
N LYS A 32 4.19 -10.55 12.06
CA LYS A 32 3.33 -11.17 13.08
C LYS A 32 1.90 -11.36 12.57
N GLY A 33 1.17 -12.32 13.14
CA GLY A 33 -0.25 -12.52 12.84
C GLY A 33 -0.85 -13.57 13.77
N ALA A 34 -2.18 -13.54 13.92
CA ALA A 34 -2.92 -14.48 14.77
C ALA A 34 -2.66 -15.94 14.37
N SER A 35 -2.66 -16.88 15.32
CA SER A 35 -2.54 -18.31 15.01
C SER A 35 -3.67 -18.74 14.06
N GLY A 36 -3.33 -19.46 12.98
CA GLY A 36 -4.27 -19.89 11.94
C GLY A 36 -4.54 -18.87 10.83
N SER A 37 -4.09 -17.61 10.93
CA SER A 37 -4.23 -16.64 9.83
C SER A 37 -3.30 -17.00 8.66
N PRO A 38 -3.79 -17.11 7.41
CA PRO A 38 -2.93 -17.35 6.25
C PRO A 38 -2.02 -16.15 5.93
N THR A 39 -2.26 -15.01 6.56
CA THR A 39 -1.47 -13.78 6.40
C THR A 39 -0.78 -13.41 7.71
N ILE A 40 0.45 -12.94 7.60
CA ILE A 40 1.20 -12.24 8.66
C ILE A 40 1.60 -10.86 8.14
N SER A 41 1.81 -9.90 9.01
CA SER A 41 2.10 -8.52 8.62
C SER A 41 3.21 -7.88 9.41
N LEU A 42 3.81 -6.84 8.83
CA LEU A 42 4.78 -5.98 9.46
C LEU A 42 4.31 -4.53 9.28
N ASP A 43 3.99 -3.89 10.40
CA ASP A 43 3.59 -2.49 10.44
C ASP A 43 4.82 -1.60 10.70
N MET A 44 5.26 -0.90 9.66
CA MET A 44 6.37 0.07 9.69
C MET A 44 5.80 1.48 9.81
N ALA A 45 5.04 1.72 10.88
CA ALA A 45 4.27 2.95 11.08
C ALA A 45 5.10 4.24 10.98
N LYS A 46 6.37 4.22 11.41
CA LYS A 46 7.28 5.37 11.30
C LYS A 46 7.67 5.70 9.87
N GLU A 47 7.68 4.70 9.00
CA GLU A 47 7.96 4.81 7.57
C GLU A 47 6.67 5.02 6.76
N GLY A 48 5.50 4.93 7.40
CA GLY A 48 4.20 5.02 6.72
C GLY A 48 3.89 3.81 5.84
N VAL A 49 4.50 2.65 6.10
CA VAL A 49 4.37 1.47 5.24
C VAL A 49 3.87 0.28 6.04
N PHE A 50 2.86 -0.39 5.50
CA PHE A 50 2.37 -1.66 6.00
C PHE A 50 2.64 -2.76 4.98
N LEU A 51 3.18 -3.88 5.44
CA LEU A 51 3.50 -5.03 4.60
C LEU A 51 2.68 -6.24 5.02
N ALA A 52 2.02 -6.89 4.07
CA ALA A 52 1.36 -8.17 4.29
C ALA A 52 2.07 -9.28 3.53
N PHE A 53 2.21 -10.41 4.21
CA PHE A 53 2.89 -11.59 3.70
C PHE A 53 1.96 -12.80 3.77
N GLN A 54 2.01 -13.67 2.77
CA GLN A 54 1.53 -15.04 2.93
C GLN A 54 2.35 -15.72 4.03
N ARG A 55 1.70 -16.38 4.98
CA ARG A 55 2.38 -17.03 6.11
C ARG A 55 3.31 -18.13 5.61
N GLU A 56 2.82 -18.94 4.69
CA GLU A 56 3.62 -19.95 4.02
C GLU A 56 4.66 -19.25 3.14
N GLY A 57 5.93 -19.60 3.31
CA GLY A 57 7.05 -18.96 2.61
C GLY A 57 7.36 -17.51 3.01
N ARG A 58 6.53 -16.86 3.84
CA ARG A 58 6.66 -15.43 4.21
C ARG A 58 6.78 -14.53 2.98
N VAL A 59 5.97 -14.79 1.96
CA VAL A 59 6.03 -14.10 0.65
C VAL A 59 5.26 -12.79 0.69
N LEU A 60 5.90 -11.69 0.31
CA LEU A 60 5.29 -10.36 0.27
C LEU A 60 4.18 -10.32 -0.77
N LYS A 61 2.95 -10.06 -0.34
CA LYS A 61 1.76 -10.05 -1.21
C LYS A 61 1.05 -8.70 -1.27
N GLU A 62 1.32 -7.80 -0.34
CA GLU A 62 0.67 -6.50 -0.29
C GLU A 62 1.58 -5.47 0.38
N ILE A 63 1.61 -4.27 -0.19
CA ILE A 63 2.28 -3.09 0.38
C ILE A 63 1.25 -1.97 0.43
N THR A 64 1.02 -1.39 1.60
CA THR A 64 0.15 -0.23 1.77
C THR A 64 0.98 0.96 2.24
N LEU A 65 0.92 2.07 1.50
CA LEU A 65 1.53 3.35 1.83
C LEU A 65 0.47 4.25 2.46
N SER A 66 0.71 4.71 3.69
CA SER A 66 -0.16 5.66 4.41
C SER A 66 0.24 7.09 4.06
N ILE A 67 -0.36 7.62 2.99
CA ILE A 67 -0.10 8.99 2.50
C ILE A 67 -0.60 10.01 3.51
N GLN A 68 -1.80 9.81 4.06
CA GLN A 68 -2.30 10.55 5.21
C GLN A 68 -2.33 9.67 6.45
N HIS A 69 -2.42 10.33 7.61
CA HIS A 69 -2.52 9.66 8.89
C HIS A 69 -3.62 10.30 9.73
N ASP A 70 -4.73 9.59 9.90
CA ASP A 70 -5.97 10.12 10.50
C ASP A 70 -5.76 10.71 11.91
N THR A 71 -4.79 10.18 12.67
CA THR A 71 -4.56 10.56 14.06
C THR A 71 -3.34 11.47 14.29
N LEU A 72 -2.44 11.62 13.31
CA LEU A 72 -1.20 12.39 13.49
C LEU A 72 -1.30 13.74 12.77
N LYS A 73 -1.40 14.82 13.55
CA LYS A 73 -1.35 16.18 13.00
C LYS A 73 0.00 16.42 12.32
N ASN A 74 -0.04 17.04 11.14
CA ASN A 74 1.14 17.35 10.32
C ASN A 74 1.92 16.13 9.81
N TRP A 75 1.25 14.99 9.63
CA TRP A 75 1.85 13.85 8.96
C TRP A 75 2.25 14.22 7.52
N ILE A 76 3.51 13.95 7.19
CA ILE A 76 4.02 14.00 5.83
C ILE A 76 4.67 12.65 5.59
N PHE A 77 4.29 11.98 4.50
CA PHE A 77 4.86 10.69 4.16
C PHE A 77 6.40 10.77 4.13
N PRO A 78 7.11 9.96 4.94
CA PRO A 78 8.51 10.22 5.27
C PRO A 78 9.49 9.79 4.18
N ASN A 79 9.07 8.93 3.26
CA ASN A 79 9.91 8.37 2.19
C ASN A 79 9.62 9.02 0.84
N ASP A 80 10.50 8.80 -0.13
CA ASP A 80 10.26 9.17 -1.51
C ASP A 80 9.27 8.19 -2.14
N LEU A 81 8.34 8.74 -2.93
CA LEU A 81 7.33 7.96 -3.63
C LEU A 81 7.79 7.71 -5.07
N PRO A 82 7.48 6.54 -5.65
CA PRO A 82 7.77 6.29 -7.05
C PRO A 82 6.98 7.26 -7.94
N THR A 83 7.62 7.79 -8.97
CA THR A 83 6.95 8.64 -9.95
C THR A 83 5.76 7.89 -10.59
N PRO A 84 4.58 8.52 -10.77
CA PRO A 84 4.28 9.94 -10.56
C PRO A 84 3.73 10.30 -9.17
N LEU A 85 3.63 9.37 -8.22
CA LEU A 85 2.97 9.59 -6.93
C LEU A 85 3.58 10.75 -6.13
N GLN A 86 2.71 11.48 -5.44
CA GLN A 86 3.06 12.64 -4.63
C GLN A 86 2.60 12.47 -3.18
N LYS A 87 3.19 13.23 -2.25
CA LYS A 87 2.87 13.16 -0.82
C LYS A 87 1.50 13.78 -0.45
N SER A 88 0.90 14.49 -1.40
CA SER A 88 -0.46 15.03 -1.31
C SER A 88 -1.09 14.96 -2.69
N MET A 89 -2.19 14.24 -2.81
CA MET A 89 -2.85 13.98 -4.08
C MET A 89 -4.36 14.08 -3.87
N SER A 90 -5.04 14.83 -4.72
CA SER A 90 -6.51 14.78 -4.82
C SER A 90 -6.92 13.69 -5.81
N ARG A 91 -8.17 13.25 -5.75
CA ARG A 91 -8.75 12.36 -6.76
C ARG A 91 -8.63 12.92 -8.17
N GLN A 92 -8.86 14.23 -8.34
CA GLN A 92 -8.68 14.88 -9.64
C GLN A 92 -7.26 14.70 -10.16
N TRP A 93 -6.25 14.97 -9.33
CA TRP A 93 -4.86 14.79 -9.71
C TRP A 93 -4.56 13.33 -10.08
N VAL A 94 -5.10 12.36 -9.33
CA VAL A 94 -4.94 10.93 -9.64
C VAL A 94 -5.48 10.63 -11.04
N HIS A 95 -6.68 11.13 -11.37
CA HIS A 95 -7.32 10.88 -12.67
C HIS A 95 -6.57 11.54 -13.82
N GLU A 96 -6.01 12.73 -13.59
CA GLU A 96 -5.16 13.42 -14.57
C GLU A 96 -3.85 12.67 -14.87
N ASN A 97 -3.31 11.91 -13.90
CA ASN A 97 -2.03 11.22 -14.04
C ASN A 97 -2.15 9.73 -14.38
N PHE A 98 -3.23 9.06 -13.94
CA PHE A 98 -3.44 7.62 -14.11
C PHE A 98 -4.65 7.28 -15.00
N GLY A 99 -5.44 8.27 -15.41
CA GLY A 99 -6.67 8.07 -16.17
C GLY A 99 -7.85 7.64 -15.30
N GLU A 100 -8.88 7.10 -15.93
CA GLU A 100 -10.07 6.61 -15.24
C GLU A 100 -9.81 5.27 -14.54
N PRO A 101 -10.36 5.04 -13.34
CA PRO A 101 -10.18 3.80 -12.62
C PRO A 101 -10.93 2.64 -13.29
N GLU A 102 -10.38 1.44 -13.20
CA GLU A 102 -11.05 0.21 -13.66
C GLU A 102 -12.27 -0.14 -12.80
N ASN A 103 -12.26 0.27 -11.53
CA ASN A 103 -13.38 0.08 -10.63
C ASN A 103 -13.37 1.15 -9.54
N SER A 104 -14.55 1.50 -9.03
CA SER A 104 -14.74 2.51 -8.00
C SER A 104 -15.82 2.07 -7.01
N ILE A 105 -15.50 2.06 -5.73
CA ILE A 105 -16.46 1.91 -4.63
C ILE A 105 -16.77 3.30 -4.10
N PRO A 106 -18.03 3.77 -4.13
CA PRO A 106 -18.39 5.08 -3.63
C PRO A 106 -18.19 5.16 -2.10
N PRO A 107 -18.03 6.38 -1.55
CA PRO A 107 -17.98 6.59 -0.12
C PRO A 107 -19.20 6.00 0.59
N ARG A 108 -19.00 5.43 1.78
CA ARG A 108 -20.06 4.80 2.57
C ARG A 108 -19.79 4.92 4.05
N VAL A 109 -20.86 4.92 4.83
CA VAL A 109 -20.79 4.87 6.30
C VAL A 109 -21.16 3.47 6.76
N ILE A 110 -20.24 2.78 7.44
CA ILE A 110 -20.48 1.46 8.04
C ILE A 110 -20.28 1.59 9.55
N MET A 111 -21.29 1.22 10.34
CA MET A 111 -21.21 1.25 11.82
C MET A 111 -20.68 2.59 12.37
N LYS A 112 -21.13 3.73 11.81
CA LYS A 112 -20.69 5.11 12.13
C LYS A 112 -19.24 5.45 11.73
N GLN A 113 -18.55 4.58 11.00
CA GLN A 113 -17.25 4.87 10.42
C GLN A 113 -17.44 5.36 8.99
N GLU A 114 -16.93 6.55 8.70
CA GLU A 114 -16.88 7.09 7.34
C GLU A 114 -15.75 6.41 6.59
N ILE A 115 -16.10 5.75 5.48
CA ILE A 115 -15.15 5.14 4.57
C ILE A 115 -15.24 5.94 3.28
N GLY A 116 -14.17 6.62 2.92
CA GLY A 116 -14.10 7.34 1.65
C GLY A 116 -14.07 6.40 0.45
N ARG A 117 -13.93 6.99 -0.74
CA ARG A 117 -13.93 6.25 -2.00
C ARG A 117 -12.74 5.28 -2.06
N ILE A 118 -12.90 4.17 -2.79
CA ILE A 118 -11.79 3.28 -3.16
C ILE A 118 -11.79 3.12 -4.67
N GLU A 119 -10.67 3.40 -5.32
CA GLU A 119 -10.50 3.22 -6.76
C GLU A 119 -9.37 2.25 -7.08
N ARG A 120 -9.50 1.57 -8.22
CA ARG A 120 -8.55 0.57 -8.68
C ARG A 120 -7.97 0.94 -10.03
N PHE A 121 -6.66 0.76 -10.16
CA PHE A 121 -5.89 0.99 -11.38
C PHE A 121 -4.97 -0.21 -11.61
N THR A 122 -4.74 -0.57 -12.87
CA THR A 122 -3.66 -1.49 -13.23
C THR A 122 -2.38 -0.69 -13.40
N VAL A 123 -1.28 -1.19 -12.84
CA VAL A 123 0.05 -0.60 -12.99
C VAL A 123 0.84 -1.47 -13.95
N GLU A 124 1.17 -0.88 -15.10
CA GLU A 124 2.04 -1.49 -16.11
C GLU A 124 3.53 -1.33 -15.72
N ASP A 125 4.45 -1.92 -16.48
CA ASP A 125 5.91 -1.82 -16.30
C ASP A 125 6.50 -2.53 -15.05
N PHE A 126 5.78 -3.52 -14.52
CA PHE A 126 6.29 -4.44 -13.50
C PHE A 126 6.50 -5.85 -14.05
N HIS A 127 7.41 -6.60 -13.41
CA HIS A 127 7.73 -7.98 -13.77
C HIS A 127 6.56 -8.97 -13.53
N ILE A 128 5.52 -8.52 -12.83
CA ILE A 128 4.24 -9.19 -12.61
C ILE A 128 3.11 -8.17 -12.76
N PRO A 129 1.89 -8.56 -13.16
CA PRO A 129 0.73 -7.68 -13.11
C PRO A 129 0.47 -7.21 -11.68
N ILE A 130 0.44 -5.89 -11.47
CA ILE A 130 0.18 -5.26 -10.18
C ILE A 130 -1.09 -4.44 -10.27
N THR A 131 -1.94 -4.61 -9.27
CA THR A 131 -3.08 -3.74 -9.02
C THR A 131 -2.66 -2.66 -8.02
N MET A 132 -2.95 -1.40 -8.33
CA MET A 132 -2.91 -0.29 -7.41
C MET A 132 -4.33 0.05 -6.93
N GLN A 133 -4.54 0.05 -5.62
CA GLN A 133 -5.77 0.51 -4.98
C GLN A 133 -5.51 1.82 -4.26
N ILE A 134 -6.32 2.83 -4.54
CA ILE A 134 -6.24 4.14 -3.89
C ILE A 134 -7.46 4.31 -3.01
N ARG A 135 -7.24 4.54 -1.72
CA ARG A 135 -8.27 4.90 -0.75
C ARG A 135 -8.25 6.41 -0.53
N TYR A 136 -9.41 7.02 -0.61
CA TYR A 136 -9.62 8.45 -0.36
C TYR A 136 -10.29 8.68 1.00
N ASP A 137 -10.19 9.90 1.51
CA ASP A 137 -11.05 10.40 2.57
C ASP A 137 -12.39 10.92 2.00
N MET A 138 -13.20 11.54 2.85
CA MET A 138 -14.49 12.14 2.45
C MET A 138 -14.33 13.43 1.64
N ALA A 139 -13.14 14.03 1.62
CA ALA A 139 -12.79 15.21 0.83
C ALA A 139 -12.11 14.85 -0.51
N ASP A 140 -12.14 13.57 -0.89
CA ASP A 140 -11.50 13.04 -2.10
C ASP A 140 -9.98 13.28 -2.15
N MET A 141 -9.32 13.31 -0.99
CA MET A 141 -7.86 13.32 -0.89
C MET A 141 -7.32 11.91 -0.63
N VAL A 142 -6.19 11.56 -1.25
CA VAL A 142 -5.60 10.23 -1.10
C VAL A 142 -5.12 10.02 0.32
N VAL A 143 -5.64 8.98 0.98
CA VAL A 143 -5.24 8.56 2.32
C VAL A 143 -4.22 7.44 2.25
N ALA A 144 -4.43 6.47 1.36
CA ALA A 144 -3.49 5.37 1.19
C ALA A 144 -3.44 4.84 -0.24
N VAL A 145 -2.29 4.28 -0.58
CA VAL A 145 -2.04 3.60 -1.85
C VAL A 145 -1.57 2.19 -1.55
N THR A 146 -2.29 1.18 -2.04
CA THR A 146 -1.99 -0.23 -1.84
C THR A 146 -1.58 -0.88 -3.15
N PHE A 147 -0.47 -1.61 -3.14
CA PHE A 147 0.02 -2.40 -4.26
C PHE A 147 -0.05 -3.89 -3.92
N LEU A 148 -0.59 -4.68 -4.83
CA LEU A 148 -0.66 -6.13 -4.71
C LEU A 148 -0.61 -6.79 -6.09
N PRO A 149 -0.11 -8.04 -6.21
CA PRO A 149 -0.25 -8.80 -7.44
C PRO A 149 -1.73 -8.92 -7.82
N THR A 150 -2.06 -8.77 -9.10
CA THR A 150 -3.47 -8.82 -9.56
C THR A 150 -4.14 -10.15 -9.20
N SER A 151 -3.39 -11.25 -9.10
CA SER A 151 -3.87 -12.57 -8.66
C SER A 151 -4.35 -12.61 -7.19
N GLU A 152 -3.90 -11.68 -6.35
CA GLU A 152 -4.27 -11.59 -4.93
C GLU A 152 -5.50 -10.71 -4.69
N LEU A 153 -6.00 -10.05 -5.74
CA LEU A 153 -7.15 -9.16 -5.65
C LEU A 153 -8.41 -9.93 -5.23
N ARG A 154 -9.01 -9.49 -4.13
CA ARG A 154 -10.34 -9.93 -3.69
C ARG A 154 -11.24 -8.71 -3.72
N TRP A 155 -12.30 -8.77 -4.52
CA TRP A 155 -13.25 -7.67 -4.71
C TRP A 155 -14.66 -8.13 -4.37
#